data_AF-A0A524JNB3-F1
#
_entry.id   AF-A0A524JNB3-F1
#
_cell.length_a   1.000
_cell.length_b   1.000
_cell.length_c   1.000
_cell.angle_alpha   90.00
_cell.angle_beta   90.00
_cell.angle_gamma   90.00
#
_symmetry.space_group_name_H-M   'P 1'
#
loop_
_entity.id
_entity.type
_entity.pdbx_description
1 polymer ?
#
loop_
_entity_poly.entity_id
_entity_poly.type
_entity_poly.pdbx_seq_one_letter_code
_entity_poly.pdbx_strand_id
1 'polypeptide(L)'
;MLIRLASVLSLLIFFLLFTAPVFAQPFAYVANFFSNNVSVIDTATNTTVGLPIPVELSPRGVAITPPPPPPPIADVPTLSEWGLIAMASILGIVGFMVMRRRKATA
;
A
#
# COMPACT_ATOMS: atom_id res chain seq x y z
N MET A 1 -16.33 34.50 7.72
CA MET A 1 -14.91 34.12 7.52
C MET A 1 -14.31 33.37 8.71
N LEU A 2 -14.61 33.75 9.96
CA LEU A 2 -14.02 33.17 11.18
C LEU A 2 -14.22 31.65 11.36
N ILE A 3 -15.41 31.11 11.04
CA ILE A 3 -15.72 29.66 11.19
C ILE A 3 -14.91 28.80 10.20
N ARG A 4 -14.61 29.33 9.00
CA ARG A 4 -13.78 28.62 8.01
C ARG A 4 -12.31 28.55 8.43
N LEU A 5 -11.80 29.59 9.09
CA LEU A 5 -10.42 29.63 9.59
C LEU A 5 -10.21 28.64 10.75
N ALA A 6 -11.15 28.58 11.71
CA ALA A 6 -11.07 27.66 12.84
C ALA A 6 -11.14 26.19 12.41
N SER A 7 -11.96 25.87 11.40
CA SER A 7 -12.07 24.50 10.85
C SER A 7 -10.79 24.05 10.15
N VAL A 8 -10.15 24.94 9.38
CA VAL A 8 -8.88 24.64 8.69
C VAL A 8 -7.75 24.45 9.69
N LEU A 9 -7.67 25.28 10.73
CA LEU A 9 -6.67 25.15 11.78
C LEU A 9 -6.85 23.84 12.56
N SER A 10 -8.09 23.46 12.84
CA SER A 10 -8.40 22.18 13.52
C SER A 10 -8.03 20.97 12.67
N LEU A 11 -8.28 21.01 11.35
CA LEU A 11 -7.86 19.96 10.41
C LEU A 11 -6.34 19.85 10.30
N LEU A 12 -5.63 20.99 10.32
CA LEU A 12 -4.17 21.04 10.21
C LEU A 12 -3.50 20.51 11.48
N ILE A 13 -4.04 20.82 12.66
CA ILE A 13 -3.60 20.26 13.95
C ILE A 13 -3.90 18.76 14.00
N PHE A 14 -5.09 18.32 13.55
CA PHE A 14 -5.43 16.90 13.49
C PHE A 14 -4.46 16.12 12.59
N PHE A 15 -4.10 16.68 11.43
CA PHE A 15 -3.15 16.06 10.50
C PHE A 15 -1.72 15.99 11.07
N LEU A 16 -1.30 17.00 11.83
CA LEU A 16 -0.01 17.00 12.52
C LEU A 16 0.03 16.01 13.69
N LEU A 17 -1.08 15.83 14.41
CA LEU A 17 -1.19 14.86 15.50
C LEU A 17 -1.29 13.40 14.99
N PHE A 18 -1.72 13.20 13.74
CA PHE A 18 -1.87 11.87 13.12
C PHE A 18 -0.71 11.47 12.19
N THR A 19 0.32 12.31 12.08
CA THR A 19 1.56 11.92 11.39
C THR A 19 2.30 10.91 12.27
N ALA A 20 1.97 9.63 12.10
CA ALA A 20 2.84 8.56 12.58
C ALA A 20 4.13 8.63 11.76
N PRO A 21 5.31 8.68 12.39
CA PRO A 21 6.53 8.54 11.62
C PRO A 21 6.53 7.15 11.01
N VAL A 22 6.49 7.07 9.68
CA VAL A 22 6.74 5.82 8.96
C VAL A 22 8.25 5.59 8.99
N PHE A 23 8.80 5.36 10.18
CA PHE A 23 10.10 4.72 10.28
C PHE A 23 9.88 3.28 9.81
N ALA A 24 10.56 2.87 8.74
CA ALA A 24 10.73 1.45 8.49
C ALA A 24 11.37 0.88 9.76
N GLN A 25 10.60 0.16 10.58
CA GLN A 25 11.09 -0.43 11.83
C GLN A 25 12.16 -1.44 11.45
N PRO A 26 13.45 -1.18 11.72
CA PRO A 26 14.50 -2.11 11.34
C PRO A 26 14.36 -3.31 12.26
N PHE A 27 14.02 -4.47 11.72
CA PHE A 27 14.11 -5.72 12.46
C PHE A 27 15.54 -6.24 12.38
N ALA A 28 16.14 -6.55 13.53
CA ALA A 28 17.41 -7.26 13.61
C ALA A 28 17.14 -8.76 13.80
N TYR A 29 17.89 -9.59 13.07
CA TYR A 29 17.80 -11.04 13.14
C TYR A 29 19.08 -11.59 13.76
N VAL A 30 18.95 -12.27 14.90
CA VAL A 30 20.10 -12.81 15.65
C VAL A 30 20.06 -14.33 15.61
N ALA A 31 21.08 -14.92 14.99
CA ALA A 31 21.29 -16.36 14.97
C ALA A 31 21.84 -16.86 16.32
N ASN A 32 21.04 -17.63 17.05
CA ASN A 32 21.44 -18.20 18.34
C ASN A 32 22.03 -19.61 18.13
N PHE A 33 23.34 -19.67 17.98
CA PHE A 33 24.10 -20.89 17.66
C PHE A 33 23.81 -22.07 18.62
N PHE A 34 23.78 -21.83 19.93
CA PHE A 34 23.57 -22.90 20.91
C PHE A 34 22.09 -23.26 21.11
N SER A 35 21.18 -22.36 20.74
CA SER A 35 19.74 -22.53 20.96
C SER A 35 19.00 -23.03 19.72
N ASN A 36 19.70 -23.24 18.59
CA ASN A 36 19.14 -23.69 17.31
C ASN A 36 17.92 -22.87 16.88
N ASN A 37 17.97 -21.55 17.06
CA ASN A 37 16.88 -20.65 16.65
C ASN A 37 17.41 -19.27 16.24
N VAL A 38 16.53 -18.47 15.64
CA VAL A 38 16.80 -17.07 15.27
C VAL A 38 15.81 -16.18 16.02
N SER A 39 16.32 -15.21 16.78
CA SER A 39 15.50 -14.20 17.44
C SER A 39 15.29 -13.00 16.53
N VAL A 40 14.07 -12.46 16.50
CA VAL A 40 13.75 -11.20 15.84
C VAL A 40 13.70 -10.11 16.91
N ILE A 41 14.44 -9.02 16.73
CA ILE A 41 14.51 -7.90 17.66
C ILE A 41 14.00 -6.66 16.94
N ASP A 42 13.04 -5.97 17.55
CA ASP A 42 12.65 -4.63 17.15
C ASP A 42 13.69 -3.63 17.68
N THR A 43 14.44 -2.99 16.80
CA THR A 43 15.49 -2.04 17.19
C THR A 43 14.94 -0.70 17.69
N ALA A 44 13.64 -0.42 17.53
CA ALA A 44 13.02 0.78 18.08
C ALA A 44 12.73 0.63 19.57
N THR A 45 12.30 -0.55 19.99
CA THR A 45 11.94 -0.85 21.38
C THR A 45 13.02 -1.65 22.12
N ASN A 46 14.01 -2.19 21.40
CA ASN A 46 15.00 -3.14 21.90
C ASN A 46 14.37 -4.38 22.54
N THR A 47 13.22 -4.81 22.02
CA THR A 47 12.50 -6.00 22.51
C THR A 47 12.42 -7.09 21.45
N THR A 48 12.27 -8.34 21.88
CA THR A 48 12.06 -9.46 20.95
C THR A 48 10.64 -9.46 20.41
N VAL A 49 10.52 -9.63 19.10
CA VAL A 49 9.24 -9.69 18.40
C VAL A 49 8.80 -11.14 18.31
N GLY A 50 7.76 -11.50 19.07
CA GLY A 50 7.16 -12.82 19.03
C GLY A 50 8.07 -13.96 19.50
N LEU A 51 7.80 -15.16 19.01
CA LEU A 51 8.57 -16.37 19.32
C LEU A 51 9.80 -16.49 18.41
N PRO A 52 10.92 -17.07 18.90
CA PRO A 52 12.08 -17.36 18.06
C PRO A 52 11.73 -18.29 16.90
N ILE A 53 12.33 -18.03 15.75
CA ILE A 53 12.19 -18.86 14.55
C ILE A 53 13.07 -20.11 14.76
N PRO A 54 12.49 -21.32 14.86
CA PRO A 54 13.29 -22.53 15.02
C PRO A 54 14.09 -22.80 13.76
N VAL A 55 15.34 -23.22 13.92
CA VAL A 55 16.18 -23.76 12.84
C VAL A 55 16.73 -25.12 13.27
N GLU A 56 17.17 -25.95 12.34
CA GLU A 56 17.56 -27.31 12.70
C GLU A 56 18.85 -27.36 13.53
N LEU A 57 19.95 -26.78 13.02
CA LEU A 57 21.27 -26.92 13.65
C LEU A 57 22.07 -25.62 13.58
N SER A 58 22.42 -25.13 14.76
CA SER A 58 23.46 -24.16 15.06
C SER A 58 23.67 -23.08 13.99
N PRO A 59 22.73 -22.13 13.87
CA PRO A 59 22.81 -21.09 12.85
C PRO A 59 24.06 -20.23 13.09
N ARG A 60 24.87 -20.05 12.04
CA ARG A 60 26.12 -19.26 12.08
C ARG A 60 25.97 -17.86 11.51
N GLY A 61 24.95 -17.63 10.69
CA GLY A 61 24.74 -16.35 10.01
C GLY A 61 23.34 -16.25 9.44
N VAL A 62 22.94 -15.02 9.12
CA VAL A 62 21.66 -14.69 8.49
C VAL A 62 21.97 -13.95 7.19
N ALA A 63 21.34 -14.37 6.09
CA ALA A 63 21.40 -13.66 4.81
C ALA A 63 20.03 -13.04 4.53
N ILE A 64 20.01 -11.74 4.25
CA ILE A 64 18.79 -11.01 3.88
C ILE A 64 18.92 -10.63 2.42
N THR A 65 18.06 -11.20 1.58
CA THR A 65 17.95 -10.83 0.16
C THR A 65 16.87 -9.77 -0.02
N PRO A 66 17.11 -8.71 -0.82
CA PRO A 66 16.03 -7.82 -1.21
C PRO A 66 14.95 -8.60 -1.97
N PRO A 67 13.69 -8.16 -1.92
CA PRO A 67 12.64 -8.77 -2.72
C PRO A 67 13.01 -8.72 -4.21
N PRO A 68 12.56 -9.70 -5.01
CA PRO A 68 12.73 -9.62 -6.46
C PRO A 68 12.08 -8.33 -6.98
N PRO A 69 12.58 -7.75 -8.09
CA PRO A 69 11.90 -6.65 -8.73
C PRO A 69 10.45 -7.07 -9.05
N PRO A 70 9.49 -6.12 -9.00
CA PRO A 70 8.12 -6.42 -9.41
C PRO A 70 8.14 -7.05 -10.81
N PRO A 71 7.26 -8.02 -11.08
CA PRO A 71 7.18 -8.60 -12.42
C PRO A 71 7.02 -7.46 -13.43
N PRO A 72 7.63 -7.56 -14.64
CA PRO A 72 7.28 -6.67 -15.72
C PRO A 72 5.77 -6.62 -15.79
N ILE A 73 5.19 -5.42 -15.77
CA ILE A 73 3.75 -5.26 -15.90
C ILE A 73 3.44 -5.91 -17.24
N ALA A 74 2.89 -7.13 -17.22
CA ALA A 74 2.41 -7.74 -18.44
C ALA A 74 1.39 -6.74 -18.95
N ASP A 75 1.60 -6.22 -20.17
CA ASP A 75 0.65 -5.34 -20.81
C ASP A 75 -0.67 -6.10 -20.88
N VAL A 76 -1.51 -5.94 -19.85
CA VAL A 76 -2.89 -6.37 -19.91
C VAL A 76 -3.41 -5.65 -21.14
N PRO A 77 -3.99 -6.35 -22.14
CA PRO A 77 -4.45 -5.75 -23.38
C PRO A 77 -5.64 -4.83 -23.04
N THR A 78 -5.28 -3.65 -22.56
CA THR A 78 -6.16 -2.54 -22.24
C THR A 78 -6.07 -1.59 -23.40
N LEU A 79 -7.19 -0.93 -23.67
CA LEU A 79 -7.19 0.11 -24.67
C LEU A 79 -6.19 1.19 -24.26
N SER A 80 -5.48 1.74 -25.24
CA SER A 80 -4.70 2.95 -25.03
C SER A 80 -5.57 4.05 -24.44
N GLU A 81 -4.97 5.05 -23.81
CA GLU A 81 -5.69 6.19 -23.23
C GLU A 81 -6.67 6.81 -24.23
N TRP A 82 -6.25 6.96 -25.49
CA TRP A 82 -7.11 7.40 -26.60
C TRP A 82 -8.22 6.40 -26.96
N GLY A 83 -7.95 5.10 -26.87
CA GLY A 83 -8.96 4.05 -27.08
C GLY A 83 -10.04 4.02 -25.98
N LEU A 84 -9.66 4.26 -24.72
CA LEU A 84 -10.61 4.38 -23.62
C LEU A 84 -11.49 5.61 -23.76
N ILE A 85 -10.90 6.76 -24.11
CA ILE A 85 -11.65 8.00 -24.37
C ILE A 85 -12.65 7.80 -25.52
N ALA A 86 -12.22 7.15 -26.61
CA ALA A 86 -13.10 6.85 -27.74
C ALA A 86 -14.27 5.94 -27.33
N MET A 87 -14.02 4.85 -26.59
CA MET A 87 -15.09 3.98 -26.10
C MET A 87 -16.05 4.70 -25.15
N ALA A 88 -15.54 5.47 -24.18
CA ALA A 88 -16.37 6.22 -23.25
C ALA A 88 -17.26 7.25 -23.98
N SER A 89 -16.72 7.90 -25.00
CA SER A 89 -17.45 8.85 -25.85
C SER A 89 -18.58 8.17 -26.62
N ILE A 90 -18.30 7.01 -27.23
CA ILE A 90 -19.30 6.23 -27.97
C ILE A 90 -20.43 5.77 -27.04
N LEU A 91 -20.09 5.22 -25.87
CA LEU A 91 -21.07 4.77 -24.89
C LEU A 91 -21.93 5.93 -24.37
N GLY A 92 -21.33 7.10 -24.15
CA GLY A 92 -22.06 8.32 -23.76
C GLY A 92 -23.06 8.78 -24.82
N ILE A 93 -22.65 8.82 -26.09
CA ILE A 93 -23.51 9.21 -27.22
C ILE A 93 -24.65 8.21 -27.39
N VAL A 94 -24.35 6.90 -27.34
CA VAL A 94 -25.36 5.84 -27.45
C VAL A 94 -26.35 5.91 -26.29
N GLY A 95 -25.86 6.03 -25.06
CA GLY A 95 -26.71 6.17 -23.87
C GLY A 95 -27.63 7.39 -23.96
N PHE A 96 -27.11 8.52 -24.40
CA PHE A 96 -27.88 9.74 -24.63
C PHE A 96 -28.96 9.56 -25.71
N MET A 97 -28.62 8.91 -26.82
CA MET A 97 -29.56 8.61 -27.90
C MET A 97 -30.70 7.70 -27.40
N VAL A 98 -30.37 6.67 -26.61
CA VAL A 98 -31.34 5.75 -26.01
C VAL A 98 -32.26 6.48 -25.02
N MET A 99 -31.71 7.36 -24.18
CA MET A 99 -32.51 8.16 -23.24
C MET A 99 -33.47 9.11 -23.94
N ARG A 100 -33.06 9.74 -25.04
CA ARG A 100 -33.93 10.60 -25.84
C ARG A 100 -35.10 9.85 -26.46
N ARG A 101 -34.91 8.59 -26.87
CA ARG A 101 -36.00 7.74 -27.38
C ARG A 101 -37.07 7.41 -26.33
N ARG A 102 -36.71 7.37 -25.04
CA ARG A 102 -37.66 7.09 -23.94
C ARG A 102 -38.59 8.28 -23.61
N LYS A 103 -38.20 9.50 -23.97
CA LYS A 103 -38.98 10.72 -23.67
C LYS A 103 -39.96 11.14 -24.77
N ALA A 104 -39.96 10.44 -25.92
CA ALA A 104 -40.79 10.78 -27.08
C ALA A 104 -42.04 9.88 -27.22
N THR A 105 -42.32 9.01 -26.25
CA THR A 105 -43.43 8.02 -26.31
C THR A 105 -44.25 8.03 -25.00
N ALA A 106 -44.42 9.21 -24.40
CA ALA A 106 -45.32 9.45 -23.28
C ALA A 106 -46.20 10.66 -23.61
#